data_AF-A0A930X895-F1
#
_entry.id   AF-A0A930X895-F1
#
_cell.length_a   1.000
_cell.length_b   1.000
_cell.length_c   1.000
_cell.angle_alpha   90.00
_cell.angle_beta   90.00
_cell.angle_gamma   90.00
#
_symmetry.space_group_name_H-M   'P 1'
#
loop_
_entity.id
_entity.type
_entity.pdbx_description
1 polymer ?
#
loop_
_entity_poly.entity_id
_entity_poly.type
_entity_poly.pdbx_seq_one_letter_code
_entity_poly.pdbx_strand_id
1 'polypeptide(L)'
;MRPMHWFLSLSLCLTLSACPESLPIEDDPGEQAKAQAAASRYFEALVKGDQDTVLMLSVLPFWGDGDLIKERDVLTEEVSRQISSVKDQAFDVQVEGSHFMTLEQVRVVMPALYERIQEADLADTRLYVVALRVRLGENAEHGVILVRQDEDGLWKVMGIGD
;
A
#
# COMPACT_ATOMS: atom_id res chain seq x y z
N MET A 1 27.94 24.33 63.62
CA MET A 1 26.79 23.51 64.07
C MET A 1 25.50 24.15 63.58
N ARG A 2 24.86 23.57 62.56
CA ARG A 2 23.46 23.79 62.16
C ARG A 2 22.93 22.48 61.53
N PRO A 3 21.63 22.17 61.66
CA PRO A 3 21.12 20.81 61.60
C PRO A 3 20.68 20.36 60.20
N MET A 4 20.72 19.03 60.08
CA MET A 4 20.00 18.09 59.23
C MET A 4 18.64 18.58 58.68
N HIS A 5 18.38 18.39 57.39
CA HIS A 5 17.06 18.01 56.88
C HIS A 5 17.20 17.07 55.67
N TRP A 6 16.75 15.84 55.88
CA TRP A 6 16.38 14.88 54.87
C TRP A 6 15.26 15.44 53.98
N PHE A 7 15.36 15.25 52.66
CA PHE A 7 14.19 15.02 51.83
C PHE A 7 14.53 13.94 50.81
N LEU A 8 13.98 12.74 51.05
CA LEU A 8 13.82 11.70 50.05
C LEU A 8 12.97 12.28 48.91
N SER A 9 13.59 12.60 47.78
CA SER A 9 12.87 12.70 46.52
C SER A 9 12.74 11.29 45.95
N LEU A 10 11.77 10.55 46.49
CA LEU A 10 11.23 9.35 45.85
C LEU A 10 10.40 9.84 44.66
N SER A 11 11.08 10.18 43.56
CA SER A 11 10.43 10.56 42.30
C SER A 11 9.70 9.35 41.75
N LEU A 12 8.40 9.39 42.01
CA LEU A 12 7.33 8.58 41.48
C LEU A 12 7.45 8.52 39.93
N CYS A 13 8.15 7.52 39.40
CA CYS A 13 8.00 7.10 38.01
C CYS A 13 6.60 6.49 37.84
N LEU A 14 5.57 7.35 37.79
CA LEU A 14 4.24 6.98 37.33
C LEU A 14 4.36 6.61 35.85
N THR A 15 4.58 5.31 35.65
CA THR A 15 4.09 4.46 34.58
C THR A 15 3.04 5.12 33.67
N LEU A 16 3.48 5.81 32.62
CA LEU A 16 2.68 6.00 31.41
C LEU A 16 2.78 4.72 30.55
N SER A 17 2.37 3.59 31.10
CA SER A 17 2.02 2.39 30.32
C SER A 17 0.55 2.48 29.92
N ALA A 18 0.14 3.62 29.37
CA ALA A 18 -1.03 3.65 28.53
C ALA A 18 -0.57 3.05 27.20
N CYS A 19 -0.76 1.75 27.00
CA CYS A 19 -0.74 1.19 25.65
C CYS A 19 -1.81 1.97 24.89
N PRO A 20 -1.46 2.82 23.92
CA PRO A 20 -2.48 3.49 23.14
C PRO A 20 -3.28 2.38 22.46
N GLU A 21 -4.60 2.45 22.62
CA GLU A 21 -5.53 1.73 21.77
C GLU A 21 -5.08 1.98 20.32
N SER A 22 -4.80 0.91 19.57
CA SER A 22 -4.25 1.04 18.22
C SER A 22 -5.21 1.90 17.40
N LEU A 23 -4.70 2.96 16.79
CA LEU A 23 -5.49 3.81 15.93
C LEU A 23 -6.10 2.97 14.79
N PRO A 24 -7.29 3.33 14.29
CA PRO A 24 -7.77 2.79 13.02
C PRO A 24 -6.71 2.96 11.92
N ILE A 25 -6.61 1.99 10.99
CA ILE A 25 -5.59 1.97 9.93
C ILE A 25 -5.62 3.27 9.12
N GLU A 26 -6.82 3.77 8.82
CA GLU A 26 -7.05 5.02 8.10
C GLU A 26 -6.50 6.25 8.82
N ASP A 27 -6.30 6.20 10.13
CA ASP A 27 -5.80 7.30 10.96
C ASP A 27 -4.37 7.06 11.46
N ASP A 28 -3.76 5.91 11.18
CA ASP A 28 -2.39 5.57 11.58
C ASP A 28 -1.39 5.93 10.47
N PRO A 29 -0.56 7.00 10.63
CA PRO A 29 0.41 7.38 9.60
C PRO A 29 1.48 6.32 9.33
N GLY A 30 1.76 5.46 10.32
CA GLY A 30 2.68 4.34 10.18
C GLY A 30 2.13 3.27 9.26
N GLU A 31 0.84 2.94 9.38
CA GLU A 31 0.18 1.99 8.49
C GLU A 31 0.00 2.54 7.08
N GLN A 32 -0.37 3.82 6.94
CA GLN A 32 -0.42 4.47 5.64
C GLN A 32 0.95 4.44 4.93
N ALA A 33 2.04 4.73 5.66
CA ALA A 33 3.39 4.70 5.10
C ALA A 33 3.81 3.27 4.67
N LYS A 34 3.44 2.23 5.42
CA LYS A 34 3.70 0.83 5.05
C LYS A 34 2.92 0.44 3.79
N ALA A 35 1.65 0.83 3.69
CA ALA A 35 0.83 0.60 2.51
C ALA A 35 1.43 1.26 1.25
N GLN A 36 1.83 2.53 1.37
CA GLN A 36 2.51 3.26 0.31
C GLN A 36 3.83 2.61 -0.10
N ALA A 37 4.65 2.20 0.89
CA ALA A 37 5.91 1.51 0.62
C ALA A 37 5.71 0.16 -0.10
N ALA A 38 4.67 -0.61 0.26
CA ALA A 38 4.32 -1.85 -0.43
C ALA A 38 3.92 -1.59 -1.90
N ALA A 39 3.10 -0.57 -2.14
CA ALA A 39 2.69 -0.15 -3.49
C ALA A 39 3.88 0.33 -4.34
N SER A 40 4.73 1.21 -3.81
CA SER A 40 5.93 1.68 -4.51
C SER A 40 6.90 0.53 -4.81
N ARG A 41 7.13 -0.36 -3.84
CA ARG A 41 8.00 -1.54 -4.03
C ARG A 41 7.44 -2.48 -5.11
N TYR A 42 6.13 -2.70 -5.13
CA TYR A 42 5.47 -3.50 -6.17
C TYR A 42 5.67 -2.88 -7.54
N PHE A 43 5.40 -1.58 -7.68
CA PHE A 43 5.54 -0.87 -8.94
C PHE A 43 6.99 -0.89 -9.46
N GLU A 44 7.96 -0.61 -8.58
CA GLU A 44 9.37 -0.69 -8.93
C GLU A 44 9.79 -2.09 -9.36
N ALA A 45 9.30 -3.14 -8.68
CA ALA A 45 9.58 -4.52 -9.05
C ALA A 45 9.01 -4.85 -10.43
N LEU A 46 7.78 -4.40 -10.71
CA LEU A 46 7.13 -4.57 -12.02
C LEU A 46 7.97 -3.94 -13.14
N VAL A 47 8.42 -2.71 -12.95
CA VAL A 47 9.22 -1.99 -13.95
C VAL A 47 10.62 -2.59 -14.12
N LYS A 48 11.25 -3.03 -13.03
CA LYS A 48 12.58 -3.68 -13.05
C LYS A 48 12.53 -5.12 -13.56
N GLY A 49 11.33 -5.67 -13.78
CA GLY A 49 11.12 -7.05 -14.17
C GLY A 49 11.45 -8.08 -13.08
N ASP A 50 11.36 -7.68 -11.81
CA ASP A 50 11.51 -8.55 -10.65
C ASP A 50 10.19 -9.29 -10.37
N GLN A 51 9.93 -10.30 -11.20
CA GLN A 51 8.71 -11.12 -11.13
C GLN A 51 8.50 -11.75 -9.75
N ASP A 52 9.58 -12.20 -9.10
CA ASP A 52 9.50 -12.84 -7.79
C ASP A 52 8.98 -11.86 -6.73
N THR A 53 9.49 -10.63 -6.71
CA THR A 53 9.00 -9.59 -5.79
C THR A 53 7.56 -9.20 -6.11
N VAL A 54 7.20 -9.04 -7.39
CA VAL A 54 5.80 -8.74 -7.80
C VAL A 54 4.87 -9.81 -7.24
N LEU A 55 5.16 -11.08 -7.52
CA LEU A 55 4.34 -12.22 -7.09
C LEU A 55 4.31 -12.38 -5.56
N MET A 56 5.40 -12.09 -4.85
CA MET A 56 5.45 -12.12 -3.39
C MET A 56 4.56 -11.04 -2.75
N LEU A 57 4.46 -9.88 -3.39
CA LEU A 57 3.64 -8.76 -2.92
C LEU A 57 2.16 -8.90 -3.34
N SER A 58 1.85 -9.62 -4.42
CA SER A 58 0.48 -9.86 -4.85
C SER A 58 -0.29 -10.84 -3.95
N VAL A 59 -1.58 -10.61 -3.79
CA VAL A 59 -2.53 -11.52 -3.13
C VAL A 59 -3.68 -11.88 -4.07
N LEU A 60 -4.27 -13.07 -3.88
CA LEU A 60 -5.44 -13.53 -4.62
C LEU A 60 -6.74 -13.28 -3.83
N PRO A 61 -7.87 -13.02 -4.51
CA PRO A 61 -7.95 -12.73 -5.94
C PRO A 61 -7.25 -11.39 -6.27
N PHE A 62 -6.61 -11.34 -7.44
CA PHE A 62 -5.89 -10.17 -7.93
C PHE A 62 -6.72 -9.47 -9.02
N TRP A 63 -6.91 -8.16 -8.91
CA TRP A 63 -7.66 -7.36 -9.88
C TRP A 63 -6.71 -6.68 -10.87
N GLY A 64 -6.90 -6.93 -12.15
CA GLY A 64 -6.14 -6.32 -13.24
C GLY A 64 -7.00 -6.19 -14.48
N ASP A 65 -6.92 -5.05 -15.17
CA ASP A 65 -7.65 -4.76 -16.41
C ASP A 65 -9.18 -4.94 -16.31
N GLY A 66 -9.75 -4.80 -15.10
CA GLY A 66 -11.17 -5.01 -14.84
C GLY A 66 -11.57 -6.43 -14.46
N ASP A 67 -10.67 -7.41 -14.57
CA ASP A 67 -10.93 -8.82 -14.28
C ASP A 67 -10.30 -9.28 -12.96
N LEU A 68 -10.93 -10.27 -12.31
CA LEU A 68 -10.39 -10.93 -11.13
C LEU A 68 -9.65 -12.22 -11.51
N ILE A 69 -8.35 -12.19 -11.32
CA ILE A 69 -7.47 -13.35 -11.40
C ILE A 69 -7.54 -14.12 -10.08
N LYS A 70 -8.09 -15.32 -10.10
CA LYS A 70 -8.30 -16.15 -8.90
C LYS A 70 -7.21 -17.20 -8.68
N GLU A 71 -6.40 -17.45 -9.70
CA GLU A 71 -5.42 -18.54 -9.73
C GLU A 71 -3.99 -18.00 -9.83
N ARG A 72 -3.07 -18.65 -9.12
CA ARG A 72 -1.67 -18.20 -9.04
C ARG A 72 -0.93 -18.35 -10.37
N ASP A 73 -1.21 -19.41 -11.12
CA ASP A 73 -0.56 -19.66 -12.40
C ASP A 73 -0.97 -18.60 -13.43
N VAL A 74 -2.26 -18.25 -13.48
CA VAL A 74 -2.78 -17.17 -14.34
C VAL A 74 -2.15 -15.82 -13.98
N LEU A 75 -2.03 -15.50 -12.68
CA LEU A 75 -1.36 -14.27 -12.24
C LEU A 75 0.12 -14.26 -12.66
N THR A 76 0.78 -15.42 -12.58
CA THR A 76 2.19 -15.58 -12.96
C THR A 76 2.39 -15.31 -14.45
N GLU A 77 1.50 -15.83 -15.30
CA GLU A 77 1.50 -15.57 -16.74
C GLU A 77 1.24 -14.09 -17.06
N GLU A 78 0.28 -13.46 -16.38
CA GLU A 78 -0.06 -12.05 -16.59
C GLU A 78 1.12 -11.14 -16.21
N VAL A 79 1.70 -11.36 -15.03
CA VAL A 79 2.90 -10.62 -14.59
C VAL A 79 4.05 -10.80 -15.56
N SER A 80 4.29 -12.03 -16.04
CA SER A 80 5.35 -12.28 -17.03
C SER A 80 5.10 -11.53 -18.34
N ARG A 81 3.85 -11.42 -18.78
CA ARG A 81 3.46 -10.68 -19.98
C ARG A 81 3.69 -9.18 -19.80
N GLN A 82 3.26 -8.61 -18.67
CA GLN A 82 3.43 -7.20 -18.34
C GLN A 82 4.90 -6.81 -18.19
N ILE A 83 5.71 -7.62 -17.50
CA ILE A 83 7.15 -7.37 -17.37
C ILE A 83 7.82 -7.36 -18.75
N SER A 84 7.44 -8.27 -19.64
CA SER A 84 7.98 -8.34 -20.99
C SER A 84 7.63 -7.08 -21.80
N SER A 85 6.40 -6.57 -21.69
CA SER A 85 5.98 -5.37 -22.41
C SER A 85 6.63 -4.08 -21.90
N VAL A 86 6.94 -4.01 -20.60
CA VAL A 86 7.61 -2.85 -19.98
C VAL A 86 9.11 -2.84 -20.26
N LYS A 87 9.76 -4.01 -20.24
CA LYS A 87 11.21 -4.13 -20.46
C LYS A 87 11.66 -3.60 -21.83
N ASP A 88 10.80 -3.72 -22.83
CA ASP A 88 11.08 -3.26 -24.19
C ASP A 88 11.07 -1.72 -24.32
N GLN A 89 10.65 -0.98 -23.28
CA GLN A 89 10.41 0.46 -23.36
C GLN A 89 11.50 1.35 -22.75
N ALA A 90 12.54 0.79 -22.12
CA ALA A 90 13.76 1.47 -21.65
C ALA A 90 13.55 2.89 -21.04
N PHE A 91 12.49 3.08 -20.24
CA PHE A 91 12.24 4.35 -19.57
C PHE A 91 12.94 4.39 -18.21
N ASP A 92 13.53 5.55 -17.87
CA ASP A 92 13.87 5.85 -16.48
C ASP A 92 12.55 6.13 -15.75
N VAL A 93 12.17 5.22 -14.86
CA VAL A 93 10.89 5.27 -14.15
C VAL A 93 11.15 5.57 -12.68
N GLN A 94 10.56 6.65 -12.20
CA GLN A 94 10.71 7.09 -10.82
C GLN A 94 9.35 7.37 -10.18
N VAL A 95 9.12 6.83 -8.97
CA VAL A 95 7.98 7.24 -8.14
C VAL A 95 8.31 8.59 -7.51
N GLU A 96 7.58 9.63 -7.90
CA GLU A 96 7.75 11.01 -7.39
C GLU A 96 6.92 11.27 -6.12
N GLY A 97 5.83 10.52 -5.94
CA GLY A 97 4.95 10.67 -4.80
C GLY A 97 3.91 9.55 -4.72
N SER A 98 3.31 9.43 -3.54
CA SER A 98 2.26 8.46 -3.26
C SER A 98 1.22 9.07 -2.33
N HIS A 99 -0.05 8.69 -2.50
CA HIS A 99 -1.14 9.11 -1.64
C HIS A 99 -2.01 7.90 -1.29
N PHE A 100 -2.23 7.70 0.01
CA PHE A 100 -3.09 6.63 0.53
C PHE A 100 -4.52 7.16 0.63
N MET A 101 -5.49 6.34 0.20
CA MET A 101 -6.91 6.67 0.21
C MET A 101 -7.75 5.50 0.71
N THR A 102 -8.75 5.82 1.52
CA THR A 102 -9.86 4.90 1.82
C THR A 102 -10.82 4.81 0.64
N LEU A 103 -11.63 3.75 0.57
CA LEU A 103 -12.65 3.64 -0.50
C LEU A 103 -13.65 4.81 -0.49
N GLU A 104 -13.97 5.37 0.68
CA GLU A 104 -14.82 6.58 0.75
C GLU A 104 -14.17 7.81 0.12
N GLN A 105 -12.85 7.97 0.28
CA GLN A 105 -12.11 9.03 -0.40
C GLN A 105 -12.05 8.77 -1.92
N VAL A 106 -11.83 7.53 -2.33
CA VAL A 106 -11.84 7.12 -3.75
C VAL A 106 -13.21 7.40 -4.39
N ARG A 107 -14.31 7.14 -3.68
CA ARG A 107 -15.68 7.46 -4.15
C ARG A 107 -15.85 8.92 -4.53
N VAL A 108 -15.16 9.83 -3.84
CA VAL A 108 -15.25 11.28 -4.07
C VAL A 108 -14.26 11.73 -5.15
N VAL A 109 -13.01 11.25 -5.09
CA VAL A 109 -11.91 11.74 -5.94
C VAL A 109 -11.82 11.01 -7.29
N MET A 110 -12.17 9.73 -7.32
CA MET A 110 -12.08 8.83 -8.48
C MET A 110 -13.34 7.95 -8.61
N PRO A 111 -14.53 8.55 -8.87
CA PRO A 111 -15.80 7.83 -8.83
C PRO A 111 -15.88 6.66 -9.83
N ALA A 112 -15.29 6.79 -11.02
CA ALA A 112 -15.27 5.71 -12.02
C ALA A 112 -14.46 4.49 -11.54
N LEU A 113 -13.32 4.71 -10.88
CA LEU A 113 -12.55 3.64 -10.26
C LEU A 113 -13.35 2.98 -9.13
N TYR A 114 -14.02 3.78 -8.30
CA TYR A 114 -14.88 3.27 -7.24
C TYR A 114 -15.98 2.36 -7.80
N GLU A 115 -16.68 2.78 -8.86
CA GLU A 115 -17.71 1.97 -9.52
C GLU A 115 -17.15 0.64 -10.03
N ARG A 116 -15.97 0.63 -10.69
CA ARG A 116 -15.31 -0.60 -11.14
C ARG A 116 -14.94 -1.53 -9.98
N ILE A 117 -14.50 -0.99 -8.85
CA ILE A 117 -14.20 -1.76 -7.63
C ILE A 117 -15.48 -2.40 -7.07
N GLN A 118 -16.62 -1.69 -7.10
CA GLN A 118 -17.92 -2.23 -6.68
C GLN A 118 -18.40 -3.33 -7.63
N GLU A 119 -18.28 -3.13 -8.95
CA GLU A 119 -18.67 -4.11 -9.97
C GLU A 119 -17.84 -5.40 -9.87
N ALA A 120 -16.57 -5.28 -9.49
CA ALA A 120 -15.68 -6.41 -9.24
C ALA A 120 -15.93 -7.12 -7.90
N ASP A 121 -16.91 -6.68 -7.09
CA ASP A 121 -17.24 -7.26 -5.78
C ASP A 121 -16.06 -7.22 -4.78
N LEU A 122 -15.24 -6.16 -4.86
CA LEU A 122 -14.06 -5.98 -4.00
C LEU A 122 -14.33 -5.10 -2.77
N ALA A 123 -15.48 -4.45 -2.73
CA ALA A 123 -15.85 -3.45 -1.72
C ALA A 123 -15.89 -3.98 -0.29
N ASP A 124 -16.28 -5.25 -0.11
CA ASP A 124 -16.38 -5.90 1.20
C ASP A 124 -15.01 -6.37 1.74
N THR A 125 -13.96 -6.26 0.93
CA THR A 125 -12.59 -6.50 1.34
C THR A 125 -12.07 -5.25 2.03
N ARG A 126 -11.30 -5.37 3.12
CA ARG A 126 -10.58 -4.23 3.74
C ARG A 126 -9.52 -3.69 2.79
N LEU A 127 -9.97 -2.93 1.81
CA LEU A 127 -9.24 -2.48 0.65
C LEU A 127 -8.96 -0.99 0.77
N TYR A 128 -7.74 -0.63 0.41
CA TYR A 128 -7.29 0.75 0.32
C TYR A 128 -6.66 0.99 -1.05
N VAL A 129 -6.58 2.24 -1.45
CA VAL A 129 -5.98 2.64 -2.72
C VAL A 129 -4.75 3.48 -2.44
N VAL A 130 -3.65 3.16 -3.12
CA VAL A 130 -2.48 4.02 -3.19
C VAL A 130 -2.39 4.58 -4.61
N ALA A 131 -2.59 5.88 -4.74
CA ALA A 131 -2.30 6.60 -5.97
C ALA A 131 -0.80 6.93 -5.99
N LEU A 132 -0.11 6.52 -7.04
CA LEU A 132 1.30 6.83 -7.30
C LEU A 132 1.39 7.92 -8.37
N ARG A 133 2.28 8.88 -8.16
CA ARG A 133 2.74 9.78 -9.20
C ARG A 133 4.07 9.27 -9.71
N VAL A 134 4.15 8.96 -11.00
CA VAL A 134 5.30 8.31 -11.63
C VAL A 134 5.84 9.21 -12.74
N ARG A 135 7.15 9.34 -12.83
CA ARG A 135 7.84 9.96 -13.96
C ARG A 135 8.30 8.88 -14.93
N LEU A 136 7.92 9.03 -16.20
CA LEU A 136 8.36 8.21 -17.33
C LEU A 136 9.08 9.12 -18.33
N GLY A 137 10.41 9.20 -18.24
CA GLY A 137 11.18 10.18 -19.00
C GLY A 137 10.81 11.63 -18.62
N GLU A 138 10.25 12.38 -19.56
CA GLU A 138 9.80 13.78 -19.32
C GLU A 138 8.32 13.88 -18.90
N ASN A 139 7.56 12.79 -18.98
CA ASN A 139 6.13 12.80 -18.67
C ASN A 139 5.88 12.36 -17.22
N ALA A 140 4.89 12.98 -16.59
CA ALA A 140 4.37 12.54 -15.29
C ALA A 140 3.00 11.88 -15.50
N GLU A 141 2.89 10.64 -15.02
CA GLU A 141 1.68 9.82 -15.05
C GLU A 141 1.22 9.44 -13.64
N HIS A 142 0.00 8.95 -13.55
CA HIS A 142 -0.57 8.45 -12.29
C HIS A 142 -0.86 6.96 -12.43
N GLY A 143 -0.45 6.19 -11.44
CA GLY A 143 -0.79 4.77 -11.32
C GLY A 143 -1.65 4.53 -10.08
N VAL A 144 -2.57 3.58 -10.15
CA VAL A 144 -3.42 3.19 -9.02
C VAL A 144 -3.04 1.78 -8.58
N ILE A 145 -2.78 1.61 -7.29
CA ILE A 145 -2.52 0.30 -6.69
C ILE A 145 -3.53 0.03 -5.58
N LEU A 146 -4.20 -1.11 -5.69
CA LEU A 146 -5.13 -1.63 -4.70
C LEU A 146 -4.33 -2.44 -3.68
N VAL A 147 -4.45 -2.09 -2.40
CA VAL A 147 -3.69 -2.72 -1.31
C VAL A 147 -4.58 -3.14 -0.15
N ARG A 148 -4.18 -4.20 0.54
CA ARG A 148 -4.81 -4.66 1.77
C ARG A 148 -3.78 -5.24 2.73
N GLN A 149 -4.10 -5.33 4.01
CA GLN A 149 -3.36 -6.20 4.93
C GLN A 149 -3.84 -7.65 4.77
N ASP A 150 -2.91 -8.59 4.81
CA ASP A 150 -3.22 -10.02 4.97
C ASP A 150 -3.44 -10.40 6.45
N GLU A 151 -3.67 -11.68 6.70
CA GLU A 151 -3.94 -12.21 8.06
C GLU A 151 -2.74 -12.04 9.01
N ASP A 152 -1.53 -11.94 8.48
CA ASP A 152 -0.29 -11.71 9.23
C ASP A 152 0.02 -10.22 9.44
N GLY A 153 -0.86 -9.32 8.96
CA GLY A 153 -0.69 -7.87 9.03
C GLY A 153 0.30 -7.31 8.02
N LEU A 154 0.68 -8.08 7.00
CA LEU A 154 1.55 -7.62 5.92
C LEU A 154 0.72 -6.93 4.83
N TRP A 155 1.22 -5.80 4.35
CA TRP A 155 0.62 -5.10 3.23
C TRP A 155 0.91 -5.83 1.91
N LYS A 156 -0.16 -6.18 1.20
CA LYS A 156 -0.17 -6.89 -0.07
C LYS A 156 -0.91 -6.09 -1.12
N VAL A 157 -0.56 -6.32 -2.39
CA VAL A 157 -1.21 -5.74 -3.55
C VAL A 157 -2.30 -6.67 -4.04
N MET A 158 -3.54 -6.18 -4.01
CA MET A 158 -4.72 -6.89 -4.50
C MET A 158 -5.04 -6.53 -5.95
N GLY A 159 -4.43 -5.48 -6.51
CA GLY A 159 -4.64 -5.16 -7.90
C GLY A 159 -3.96 -3.88 -8.37
N ILE A 160 -4.06 -3.63 -9.66
CA ILE A 160 -3.64 -2.40 -10.33
C ILE A 160 -4.82 -1.85 -11.14
N GLY A 161 -4.94 -0.53 -11.19
CA GLY A 161 -5.98 0.15 -11.95
C GLY A 161 -5.46 1.37 -12.71
N ASP A 162 -6.30 1.85 -13.61
CA ASP A 162 -6.17 3.09 -14.39
C ASP A 162 -7.30 4.08 -14.07
#